data_AF-A0A2G4YNL6-F1
#
_entry.id   AF-A0A2G4YNL6-F1
#
_cell.length_a   1.000
_cell.length_b   1.000
_cell.length_c   1.000
_cell.angle_alpha   90.00
_cell.angle_beta   90.00
_cell.angle_gamma   90.00
#
_symmetry.space_group_name_H-M   'P 1'
#
loop_
_entity.id
_entity.type
_entity.pdbx_description
1 polymer ?
#
loop_
_entity_poly.entity_id
_entity_poly.type
_entity_poly.pdbx_seq_one_letter_code
_entity_poly.pdbx_strand_id
1 'polypeptide(L)'
;MEEILASIRKIISEDDEDAGEQETPAPEVVPEPEPEPEPEPEPEVDLELEEEPEEDDVLELTEMAEEEDVFDSLPDEPEPEPEEEPEPEPEPVMEMGFEGDIDDVDPAVGDEVLMSANSSGLAMDQFGILSDLLTSGYQGSGNTLEDLVREMLKPMLRGWLDENLPPLVERMVAKEIARLSRTKKP
;
A
#
# COMPACT_ATOMS: atom_id res chain seq x y z
N MET A 1 37.26 -16.61 12.87
CA MET A 1 36.89 -17.86 12.16
C MET A 1 36.58 -18.97 13.16
N GLU A 2 37.39 -19.16 14.21
CA GLU A 2 37.14 -20.15 15.27
C GLU A 2 35.90 -19.85 16.13
N GLU A 3 35.56 -18.57 16.33
CA GLU A 3 34.36 -18.14 17.09
C GLU A 3 33.04 -18.48 16.39
N ILE A 4 33.01 -18.39 15.05
CA ILE A 4 31.83 -18.73 14.24
C ILE A 4 31.57 -20.24 14.31
N LEU A 5 32.62 -21.05 14.23
CA LEU A 5 32.53 -22.51 14.33
C LEU A 5 32.12 -22.96 15.74
N ALA A 6 32.56 -22.25 16.79
CA ALA A 6 32.14 -22.51 18.16
C ALA A 6 30.65 -22.20 18.37
N SER A 7 30.14 -21.12 17.78
CA SER A 7 28.72 -20.74 17.88
C SER A 7 27.79 -21.75 17.20
N ILE A 8 28.12 -22.19 15.98
CA ILE A 8 27.34 -23.21 15.26
C ILE A 8 27.34 -24.55 16.02
N ARG A 9 28.49 -24.94 16.59
CA ARG A 9 28.57 -26.18 17.38
C ARG A 9 27.72 -26.12 18.66
N LYS A 10 27.61 -24.94 19.27
CA LYS A 10 26.78 -24.73 20.45
C LYS A 10 25.29 -24.83 20.10
N ILE A 11 24.85 -24.19 19.01
CA ILE A 11 23.45 -24.23 18.56
C ILE A 11 23.00 -25.67 18.24
N ILE A 12 23.83 -26.45 17.55
CA ILE A 12 23.49 -27.85 17.21
C ILE A 12 23.46 -28.75 18.45
N SER A 13 24.29 -28.48 19.46
CA SER A 13 24.26 -29.29 20.70
C SER A 13 23.07 -28.96 21.60
N GLU A 14 22.48 -27.77 21.45
CA GLU A 14 21.33 -27.31 22.25
C GLU A 14 19.99 -27.77 21.64
N ASP A 15 19.94 -28.01 20.33
CA ASP A 15 18.73 -28.41 19.58
C ASP A 15 18.49 -29.94 19.54
N ASP A 16 19.56 -30.75 19.65
CA ASP A 16 19.46 -32.23 19.63
C ASP A 16 18.94 -32.81 20.96
N GLU A 17 18.94 -32.01 22.04
CA GLU A 17 18.45 -32.41 23.38
C GLU A 17 16.94 -32.17 23.59
N ASP A 18 16.26 -31.46 22.70
CA ASP A 18 14.80 -31.17 22.79
C ASP A 18 13.94 -32.03 21.84
N ALA A 19 14.56 -32.96 21.09
CA ALA A 19 13.89 -33.85 20.13
C ALA A 19 13.59 -35.26 20.67
N GLY A 20 13.53 -35.42 22.00
CA GLY A 20 13.29 -36.70 22.67
C GLY A 20 12.04 -36.68 23.54
N GLU A 21 11.12 -37.61 23.26
CA GLU A 21 10.00 -38.04 24.11
C GLU A 21 8.76 -37.14 24.13
N GLN A 22 7.77 -37.40 23.25
CA GLN A 22 6.37 -37.58 23.69
C GLN A 22 5.68 -38.68 22.87
N GLU A 23 5.39 -39.78 23.56
CA GLU A 23 4.57 -40.90 23.14
C GLU A 23 3.15 -40.46 22.76
N THR A 24 2.64 -41.04 21.67
CA THR A 24 1.22 -40.98 21.28
C THR A 24 0.33 -41.71 22.29
N PRO A 25 -0.83 -41.16 22.70
CA PRO A 25 -1.98 -41.96 23.05
C PRO A 25 -2.96 -42.02 21.86
N ALA A 26 -3.39 -43.24 21.55
CA ALA A 26 -4.36 -43.53 20.50
C ALA A 26 -5.72 -42.82 20.75
N PRO A 27 -6.36 -42.24 19.73
CA PRO A 27 -7.72 -41.75 19.88
C PRO A 27 -8.72 -42.91 19.83
N GLU A 28 -9.48 -42.97 20.93
CA GLU A 28 -10.65 -43.79 21.21
C GLU A 28 -11.73 -43.62 20.11
N VAL A 29 -12.36 -44.72 19.70
CA VAL A 29 -13.42 -44.75 18.67
C VAL A 29 -14.67 -44.03 19.21
N VAL A 30 -14.91 -42.81 18.74
CA VAL A 30 -16.15 -42.05 18.97
C VAL A 30 -17.15 -42.40 17.86
N PRO A 31 -18.43 -42.68 18.17
CA PRO A 31 -19.41 -43.10 17.16
C PRO A 31 -19.70 -42.00 16.14
N GLU A 32 -19.92 -42.45 14.90
CA GLU A 32 -20.30 -41.68 13.71
C GLU A 32 -21.45 -40.69 13.99
N PRO A 33 -21.27 -39.37 13.78
CA PRO A 33 -22.37 -38.42 13.87
C PRO A 33 -23.31 -38.56 12.66
N GLU A 34 -24.62 -38.51 12.93
CA GLU A 34 -25.72 -38.54 11.95
C GLU A 34 -25.55 -37.47 10.85
N PRO A 35 -26.04 -37.73 9.61
CA PRO A 35 -25.89 -36.79 8.50
C PRO A 35 -26.64 -35.47 8.77
N GLU A 36 -25.92 -34.36 8.70
CA GLU A 36 -26.49 -33.01 8.69
C GLU A 36 -27.41 -32.83 7.46
N PRO A 37 -28.55 -32.12 7.59
CA PRO A 37 -29.47 -31.88 6.48
C PRO A 37 -28.85 -30.94 5.44
N GLU A 38 -29.06 -31.26 4.15
CA GLU A 38 -28.70 -30.43 3.01
C GLU A 38 -29.29 -29.01 3.14
N PRO A 39 -28.56 -27.94 2.77
CA PRO A 39 -29.08 -26.58 2.83
C PRO A 39 -30.21 -26.37 1.81
N GLU A 40 -31.34 -25.84 2.27
CA GLU A 40 -32.46 -25.38 1.45
C GLU A 40 -32.00 -24.27 0.48
N PRO A 41 -32.54 -24.19 -0.75
CA PRO A 41 -32.20 -23.14 -1.69
C PRO A 41 -32.74 -21.78 -1.22
N GLU A 42 -31.87 -20.78 -1.15
CA GLU A 42 -32.22 -19.39 -0.91
C GLU A 42 -33.16 -18.86 -2.02
N PRO A 43 -34.14 -18.00 -1.71
CA PRO A 43 -35.07 -17.49 -2.71
C PRO A 43 -34.36 -16.56 -3.70
N GLU A 44 -34.59 -16.80 -4.99
CA GLU A 44 -34.21 -15.91 -6.09
C GLU A 44 -34.81 -14.52 -5.83
N VAL A 45 -33.95 -13.55 -5.50
CA VAL A 45 -34.34 -12.14 -5.44
C VAL A 45 -34.44 -11.65 -6.87
N ASP A 46 -35.67 -11.48 -7.32
CA ASP A 46 -36.05 -10.78 -8.54
C ASP A 46 -35.55 -9.33 -8.43
N LEU A 47 -34.39 -9.06 -9.05
CA LEU A 47 -33.87 -7.71 -9.25
C LEU A 47 -34.65 -7.10 -10.41
N GLU A 48 -35.92 -6.76 -10.16
CA GLU A 48 -36.63 -5.78 -10.98
C GLU A 48 -35.82 -4.48 -10.98
N LEU A 49 -35.40 -4.07 -12.17
CA LEU A 49 -34.77 -2.79 -12.48
C LEU A 49 -35.55 -1.62 -11.87
N GLU A 50 -35.08 -1.12 -10.74
CA GLU A 50 -35.44 0.21 -10.24
C GLU A 50 -34.39 1.21 -10.72
N GLU A 51 -34.84 2.00 -11.70
CA GLU A 51 -34.34 3.29 -12.22
C GLU A 51 -33.12 3.92 -11.51
N GLU A 52 -32.03 4.11 -12.25
CA GLU A 52 -30.93 5.03 -11.93
C GLU A 52 -31.44 6.49 -11.83
N PRO A 53 -31.13 7.23 -10.77
CA PRO A 53 -31.04 8.68 -10.86
C PRO A 53 -29.58 9.10 -11.05
N GLU A 54 -29.30 9.53 -12.28
CA GLU A 54 -28.44 10.64 -12.73
C GLU A 54 -27.16 10.95 -11.93
N GLU A 55 -26.04 10.61 -12.57
CA GLU A 55 -24.71 11.18 -12.38
C GLU A 55 -24.74 12.71 -12.66
N ASP A 56 -24.96 13.56 -11.65
CA ASP A 56 -24.89 15.02 -11.88
C ASP A 56 -24.33 15.84 -10.70
N ASP A 57 -23.53 15.25 -9.82
CA ASP A 57 -22.84 16.00 -8.74
C ASP A 57 -21.35 15.60 -8.58
N VAL A 58 -20.68 15.33 -9.71
CA VAL A 58 -19.22 15.26 -9.77
C VAL A 58 -18.67 16.69 -9.89
N LEU A 59 -18.62 17.38 -8.76
CA LEU A 59 -17.60 18.39 -8.42
C LEU A 59 -17.34 19.50 -9.46
N GLU A 60 -18.12 20.58 -9.41
CA GLU A 60 -17.65 21.90 -9.86
C GLU A 60 -16.58 22.43 -8.88
N LEU A 61 -15.39 21.84 -8.91
CA LEU A 61 -14.19 22.33 -8.20
C LEU A 61 -13.43 23.40 -9.00
N THR A 62 -14.04 23.91 -10.07
CA THR A 62 -13.52 24.97 -10.95
C THR A 62 -14.13 26.35 -10.66
N GLU A 63 -14.93 26.50 -9.60
CA GLU A 63 -15.36 27.84 -9.16
C GLU A 63 -14.16 28.57 -8.54
N MET A 64 -13.44 29.28 -9.40
CA MET A 64 -12.31 30.14 -9.09
C MET A 64 -12.83 31.32 -8.25
N ALA A 65 -12.47 31.35 -6.97
CA ALA A 65 -12.70 32.51 -6.13
C ALA A 65 -11.95 33.71 -6.74
N GLU A 66 -12.69 34.76 -7.13
CA GLU A 66 -12.11 36.06 -7.47
C GLU A 66 -11.53 36.67 -6.21
N GLU A 67 -10.21 36.57 -6.04
CA GLU A 67 -9.48 37.32 -5.03
C GLU A 67 -9.49 38.80 -5.45
N GLU A 68 -10.32 39.62 -4.78
CA GLU A 68 -10.27 41.08 -4.91
C GLU A 68 -8.88 41.57 -4.48
N ASP A 69 -8.12 42.09 -5.45
CA ASP A 69 -6.86 42.79 -5.30
C ASP A 69 -6.97 43.93 -4.25
N VAL A 70 -6.55 43.63 -3.02
CA VAL A 70 -6.24 44.63 -1.99
C VAL A 70 -4.72 44.70 -1.83
N PHE A 71 -4.02 45.02 -2.92
CA PHE A 71 -2.62 45.42 -2.88
C PHE A 71 -2.52 46.93 -3.12
N ASP A 72 -3.04 47.69 -2.15
CA ASP A 72 -2.89 49.16 -2.13
C ASP A 72 -1.58 49.56 -1.43
N SER A 73 -0.68 50.13 -2.23
CA SER A 73 0.32 51.14 -1.88
C SER A 73 1.45 50.78 -0.90
N LEU A 74 2.59 50.36 -1.46
CA LEU A 74 3.92 50.64 -0.90
C LEU A 74 4.63 51.68 -1.79
N PRO A 75 5.27 52.73 -1.24
CA PRO A 75 5.98 53.72 -2.04
C PRO A 75 7.24 53.13 -2.67
N ASP A 76 7.40 53.40 -3.96
CA ASP A 76 8.50 53.00 -4.83
C ASP A 76 9.82 53.67 -4.39
N GLU A 77 10.73 52.93 -3.77
CA GLU A 77 12.14 53.34 -3.61
C GLU A 77 12.92 52.83 -4.83
N PRO A 78 13.68 53.68 -5.55
CA PRO A 78 14.40 53.22 -6.73
C PRO A 78 15.54 52.27 -6.31
N GLU A 79 15.38 50.99 -6.61
CA GLU A 79 16.46 49.99 -6.54
C GLU A 79 17.56 50.33 -7.57
N PRO A 80 18.85 50.15 -7.25
CA PRO A 80 19.93 50.39 -8.19
C PRO A 80 19.88 49.37 -9.34
N GLU A 81 19.93 49.86 -10.59
CA GLU A 81 19.99 49.01 -11.79
C GLU A 81 21.18 48.04 -11.71
N PRO A 82 20.97 46.73 -11.90
CA PRO A 82 22.05 45.75 -11.93
C PRO A 82 22.91 45.93 -13.19
N GLU A 83 24.23 46.07 -13.03
CA GLU A 83 25.17 46.05 -14.15
C GLU A 83 25.15 44.65 -14.80
N GLU A 84 24.96 44.59 -16.12
CA GLU A 84 24.92 43.34 -16.90
C GLU A 84 26.28 42.61 -16.85
N GLU A 85 26.35 41.48 -16.15
CA GLU A 85 27.44 40.52 -16.31
C GLU A 85 27.27 39.78 -17.65
N PRO A 86 28.34 39.56 -18.44
CA PRO A 86 28.22 38.86 -19.71
C PRO A 86 27.83 37.39 -19.51
N GLU A 87 26.81 36.93 -20.23
CA GLU A 87 26.31 35.55 -20.17
C GLU A 87 27.43 34.54 -20.51
N PRO A 88 27.58 33.46 -19.71
CA PRO A 88 28.55 32.41 -20.01
C PRO A 88 28.14 31.61 -21.25
N GLU A 89 29.10 31.34 -22.14
CA GLU A 89 28.89 30.47 -23.31
C GLU A 89 28.46 29.07 -22.86
N PRO A 90 27.50 28.41 -23.57
CA PRO A 90 26.99 27.10 -23.17
C PRO A 90 28.07 26.02 -23.31
N GLU A 91 28.34 25.30 -22.22
CA GLU A 91 29.17 24.10 -22.26
C GLU A 91 28.49 22.99 -23.11
N PRO A 92 29.25 22.20 -23.89
CA PRO A 92 28.67 21.12 -24.68
C PRO A 92 28.12 20.03 -23.76
N VAL A 93 26.80 19.96 -23.65
CA VAL A 93 26.10 18.89 -22.93
C VAL A 93 26.21 17.61 -23.77
N MET A 94 26.92 16.59 -23.27
CA MET A 94 26.82 15.25 -23.82
C MET A 94 25.44 14.69 -23.46
N GLU A 95 24.56 14.62 -24.46
CA GLU A 95 23.29 13.92 -24.37
C GLU A 95 23.57 12.40 -24.31
N MET A 96 23.68 11.85 -23.10
CA MET A 96 23.50 10.41 -22.93
C MET A 96 22.00 10.14 -23.12
N GLY A 97 21.62 9.91 -24.38
CA GLY A 97 20.30 9.40 -24.72
C GLY A 97 20.16 7.96 -24.21
N PHE A 98 19.80 7.81 -22.94
CA PHE A 98 19.16 6.59 -22.47
C PHE A 98 17.65 6.82 -22.63
N GLU A 99 17.17 6.49 -23.83
CA GLU A 99 15.79 6.69 -24.27
C GLU A 99 14.91 5.46 -23.97
N GLY A 100 15.35 4.58 -23.08
CA GLY A 100 14.60 3.41 -22.65
C GLY A 100 13.91 3.66 -21.32
N ASP A 101 12.58 3.51 -21.28
CA ASP A 101 11.85 3.31 -20.04
C ASP A 101 12.45 2.09 -19.29
N ILE A 102 12.46 2.13 -17.95
CA ILE A 102 13.02 1.03 -17.12
C ILE A 102 12.34 -0.31 -17.44
N ASP A 103 11.11 -0.27 -17.94
CA ASP A 103 10.31 -1.44 -18.33
C ASP A 103 10.63 -1.97 -19.74
N ASP A 104 11.43 -1.26 -20.55
CA ASP A 104 11.75 -1.61 -21.95
C ASP A 104 13.05 -2.44 -22.08
N VAL A 105 13.57 -2.95 -20.96
CA VAL A 105 14.74 -3.85 -20.94
C VAL A 105 14.27 -5.29 -21.20
N ASP A 106 14.28 -5.70 -22.46
CA ASP A 106 14.04 -7.10 -22.85
C ASP A 106 15.15 -8.00 -22.24
N PRO A 107 14.82 -9.09 -21.52
CA PRO A 107 15.82 -10.04 -21.07
C PRO A 107 16.71 -10.51 -22.23
N ALA A 108 18.03 -10.38 -22.07
CA ALA A 108 18.98 -10.86 -23.06
C ALA A 108 18.69 -12.32 -23.45
N VAL A 109 18.55 -12.59 -24.75
CA VAL A 109 18.23 -13.92 -25.29
C VAL A 109 19.40 -14.44 -26.11
N GLY A 110 19.68 -15.74 -26.00
CA GLY A 110 20.66 -16.42 -26.86
C GLY A 110 22.09 -15.97 -26.59
N ASP A 111 22.80 -15.53 -27.63
CA ASP A 111 24.23 -15.20 -27.58
C ASP A 111 24.55 -13.90 -26.82
N GLU A 112 23.52 -13.11 -26.49
CA GLU A 112 23.64 -11.88 -25.68
C GLU A 112 23.71 -12.19 -24.17
N VAL A 113 23.45 -13.43 -23.77
CA VAL A 113 23.51 -13.86 -22.36
C VAL A 113 24.97 -14.00 -21.93
N LEU A 114 25.44 -13.04 -21.14
CA LEU A 114 26.81 -13.03 -20.62
C LEU A 114 27.02 -13.96 -19.40
N MET A 115 25.94 -14.42 -18.77
CA MET A 115 25.98 -15.28 -17.58
C MET A 115 25.69 -16.73 -17.92
N SER A 116 26.39 -17.66 -17.26
CA SER A 116 26.04 -19.08 -17.38
C SER A 116 24.67 -19.36 -16.74
N ALA A 117 23.90 -20.29 -17.33
CA ALA A 117 22.60 -20.70 -16.80
C ALA A 117 22.67 -21.17 -15.33
N ASN A 118 23.74 -21.85 -14.95
CA ASN A 118 23.96 -22.29 -13.56
C ASN A 118 24.15 -21.10 -12.60
N SER A 119 24.93 -20.09 -13.00
CA SER A 119 25.14 -18.90 -12.16
C SER A 119 23.87 -18.06 -12.04
N SER A 120 23.09 -17.95 -13.12
CA SER A 120 21.79 -17.26 -13.11
C SER A 120 20.80 -17.98 -12.20
N GLY A 121 20.67 -19.30 -12.33
CA GLY A 121 19.79 -20.11 -11.48
C GLY A 121 20.14 -19.99 -9.99
N LEU A 122 21.43 -20.11 -9.64
CA LEU A 122 21.86 -19.95 -8.25
C LEU A 122 21.53 -18.55 -7.69
N ALA A 123 21.70 -17.49 -8.49
CA ALA A 123 21.34 -16.14 -8.05
C ALA A 123 19.83 -16.01 -7.81
N MET A 124 19.00 -16.53 -8.72
CA MET A 124 17.54 -16.56 -8.57
C MET A 124 17.11 -17.34 -7.33
N ASP A 125 17.73 -18.49 -7.04
CA ASP A 125 17.45 -19.28 -5.84
C ASP A 125 17.78 -18.51 -4.55
N GLN A 126 18.90 -17.78 -4.51
CA GLN A 126 19.25 -16.95 -3.34
C GLN A 126 18.27 -15.79 -3.15
N PHE A 127 17.82 -15.15 -4.23
CA PHE A 127 16.78 -14.11 -4.15
C PHE A 127 15.44 -14.69 -3.67
N GLY A 128 15.09 -15.90 -4.09
CA GLY A 128 13.91 -16.63 -3.60
C GLY A 128 13.98 -16.87 -2.09
N ILE A 129 15.13 -17.31 -1.58
CA ILE A 129 15.34 -17.52 -0.13
C ILE A 129 15.26 -16.20 0.64
N LEU A 130 15.84 -15.10 0.12
CA LEU A 130 15.76 -13.79 0.76
C LEU A 130 14.32 -13.26 0.81
N SER A 131 13.57 -13.43 -0.30
CA SER A 131 12.16 -13.05 -0.37
C SER A 131 11.32 -13.86 0.61
N ASP A 132 11.55 -15.16 0.70
CA ASP A 132 10.88 -16.03 1.68
C ASP A 132 11.24 -15.63 3.11
N LEU A 133 12.49 -15.31 3.42
CA LEU A 133 12.90 -14.84 4.75
C LEU A 133 12.24 -13.50 5.13
N LEU A 134 12.15 -12.57 4.19
CA LEU A 134 11.50 -11.26 4.40
C LEU A 134 9.99 -11.41 4.62
N THR A 135 9.37 -12.39 3.97
CA THR A 135 7.91 -12.62 3.99
C THR A 135 7.48 -13.59 5.09
N SER A 136 8.32 -14.56 5.45
CA SER A 136 8.08 -15.57 6.48
C SER A 136 8.14 -14.99 7.90
N GLY A 137 8.72 -13.81 8.11
CA GLY A 137 8.75 -13.13 9.41
C GLY A 137 7.37 -12.67 9.91
N TYR A 138 6.36 -12.66 9.04
CA TYR A 138 5.00 -12.21 9.32
C TYR A 138 4.02 -13.39 9.20
N GLN A 139 4.10 -14.34 10.13
CA GLN A 139 3.19 -15.48 10.18
C GLN A 139 1.79 -15.04 10.65
N GLY A 140 0.92 -14.72 9.70
CA GLY A 140 -0.49 -14.44 9.95
C GLY A 140 -1.28 -14.11 8.67
N SER A 141 -1.85 -15.15 8.03
CA SER A 141 -2.95 -15.10 7.04
C SER A 141 -2.95 -13.97 5.98
N GLY A 142 -1.81 -13.64 5.38
CA GLY A 142 -1.76 -12.60 4.35
C GLY A 142 -0.35 -12.27 3.88
N ASN A 143 0.30 -13.23 3.24
CA ASN A 143 1.65 -13.09 2.68
C ASN A 143 1.65 -12.26 1.38
N THR A 144 0.78 -11.26 1.28
CA THR A 144 0.64 -10.44 0.09
C THR A 144 1.03 -9.00 0.41
N LEU A 145 1.54 -8.29 -0.60
CA LEU A 145 1.92 -6.89 -0.48
C LEU A 145 0.76 -6.04 0.07
N GLU A 146 -0.48 -6.41 -0.26
CA GLU A 146 -1.70 -5.76 0.17
C GLU A 146 -1.86 -5.79 1.70
N ASP A 147 -1.49 -6.88 2.36
CA ASP A 147 -1.63 -6.98 3.83
C ASP A 147 -0.54 -6.20 4.55
N LEU A 148 0.68 -6.13 4.00
CA LEU A 148 1.73 -5.23 4.48
C LEU A 148 1.32 -3.76 4.29
N VAL A 149 0.83 -3.39 3.11
CA VAL A 149 0.36 -2.03 2.82
C VAL A 149 -0.83 -1.67 3.71
N ARG A 150 -1.76 -2.60 3.95
CA ARG A 150 -2.88 -2.40 4.87
C ARG A 150 -2.39 -2.16 6.30
N GLU A 151 -1.40 -2.91 6.78
CA GLU A 151 -0.82 -2.70 8.10
C GLU A 151 -0.20 -1.30 8.22
N MET A 152 0.48 -0.83 7.17
CA MET A 152 1.09 0.51 7.14
C MET A 152 0.07 1.65 6.99
N LEU A 153 -1.00 1.47 6.22
CA LEU A 153 -2.03 2.50 5.99
C LEU A 153 -3.01 2.63 7.16
N LYS A 154 -3.25 1.56 7.90
CA LYS A 154 -4.18 1.53 9.04
C LYS A 154 -3.89 2.60 10.11
N PRO A 155 -2.65 2.83 10.58
CA PRO A 155 -2.38 3.90 11.55
C PRO A 155 -2.55 5.30 10.97
N MET A 156 -2.22 5.53 9.70
CA MET A 156 -2.38 6.84 9.05
C MET A 156 -3.86 7.19 8.88
N LEU A 157 -4.67 6.24 8.40
CA LEU A 157 -6.11 6.40 8.25
C LEU A 157 -6.81 6.59 9.60
N ARG A 158 -6.36 5.91 10.66
CA ARG A 158 -6.89 6.11 12.00
C ARG A 158 -6.66 7.52 12.49
N GLY A 159 -5.43 8.03 12.42
CA GLY A 159 -5.11 9.40 12.84
C GLY A 159 -5.92 10.43 12.07
N TRP A 160 -6.03 10.24 10.75
CA TRP A 160 -6.84 11.12 9.92
C TRP A 160 -8.33 11.09 10.29
N LEU A 161 -8.90 9.90 10.51
CA LEU A 161 -10.30 9.76 10.94
C LEU A 161 -10.53 10.40 12.31
N ASP A 162 -9.62 10.22 13.26
CA ASP A 162 -9.75 10.81 14.60
C ASP A 162 -9.77 12.36 14.54
N GLU A 163 -9.01 12.95 13.62
CA GLU A 163 -8.94 14.41 13.43
C GLU A 163 -10.10 14.97 12.59
N ASN A 164 -10.54 14.25 11.54
CA ASN A 164 -11.44 14.79 10.51
C ASN A 164 -12.89 14.32 10.65
N LEU A 165 -13.15 13.19 11.33
CA LEU A 165 -14.50 12.67 11.51
C LEU A 165 -15.37 13.54 12.44
N PRO A 166 -14.88 14.08 13.57
CA PRO A 166 -15.68 14.97 14.42
C PRO A 166 -16.29 16.17 13.67
N PRO A 167 -15.53 16.99 12.91
CA PRO A 167 -16.11 18.12 12.17
C PRO A 167 -17.03 17.68 11.01
N LEU A 168 -16.83 16.49 10.43
CA LEU A 168 -17.74 15.88 9.44
C LEU A 168 -19.10 15.53 10.04
N VAL A 169 -19.11 14.97 11.25
CA VAL A 169 -20.37 14.62 11.92
C VAL A 169 -21.10 15.87 12.39
N GLU A 170 -20.40 16.87 12.92
CA GLU A 170 -21.02 18.13 13.37
C GLU A 170 -21.76 18.86 12.25
N ARG A 171 -21.15 18.99 11.05
CA ARG A 171 -21.83 19.61 9.90
C ARG A 171 -23.08 18.82 9.47
N MET A 172 -23.03 17.49 9.53
CA MET A 172 -24.14 16.63 9.09
C MET A 172 -25.28 16.65 10.10
N VAL A 173 -24.97 16.62 11.40
CA VAL A 173 -25.95 16.78 12.48
C VAL A 173 -26.56 18.18 12.46
N ALA A 174 -25.78 19.23 12.23
CA ALA A 174 -26.30 20.59 12.10
C ALA A 174 -27.29 20.71 10.91
N LYS A 175 -26.97 20.08 9.77
CA LYS A 175 -27.86 19.99 8.60
C LYS A 175 -29.15 19.24 8.94
N GLU A 176 -29.07 18.14 9.68
CA GLU A 176 -30.24 17.34 10.06
C GLU A 176 -31.13 18.07 11.08
N ILE A 177 -30.54 18.72 12.09
CA ILE A 177 -31.29 19.57 13.05
C ILE A 177 -31.95 20.75 12.32
N ALA A 178 -31.27 21.38 11.36
CA ALA A 178 -31.86 22.45 10.56
C ALA A 178 -33.07 21.95 9.73
N ARG A 179 -32.99 20.73 9.18
CA ARG A 179 -34.11 20.09 8.47
C ARG A 179 -35.28 19.76 9.40
N LEU A 180 -35.01 19.17 10.56
CA LEU A 180 -36.02 18.82 11.55
C LEU A 180 -36.67 20.05 12.18
N SER A 181 -35.91 21.11 12.43
CA SER A 181 -36.45 22.37 12.96
C SER A 181 -37.32 23.11 11.95
N ARG A 182 -36.98 23.05 10.65
CA ARG A 182 -37.82 23.60 9.57
C ARG A 182 -39.14 22.84 9.42
N THR A 183 -39.11 21.51 9.56
CA THR A 183 -40.32 20.65 9.45
C THR A 183 -41.17 20.65 10.72
N LYS A 184 -40.60 20.97 11.89
CA LYS A 184 -41.30 21.03 13.19
C LYS A 184 -41.89 22.41 13.52
N LYS A 185 -41.68 23.44 12.69
CA LYS A 185 -42.28 24.75 12.92
C LYS A 185 -43.81 24.68 12.66
N PRO A 186 -44.67 24.91 13.68
CA PRO A 186 -46.12 24.90 13.51
C PRO A 186 -46.63 26.10 12.71
#